data_AF-A0A968YFH7-F1
#
_entry.id   AF-A0A968YFH7-F1
#
_cell.length_a   1.000
_cell.length_b   1.000
_cell.length_c   1.000
_cell.angle_alpha   90.00
_cell.angle_beta   90.00
_cell.angle_gamma   90.00
#
_symmetry.space_group_name_H-M   'P 1'
#
loop_
_entity.id
_entity.type
_entity.pdbx_description
1 polymer ?
#
loop_
_entity_poly.entity_id
_entity_poly.type
_entity_poly.pdbx_seq_one_letter_code
_entity_poly.pdbx_strand_id
1 'polypeptide(L)'
;MKLDLTRFYQACDPSKTLVVGNAEDRQYYIDFSSVRGGKIIGELERTITRLSPDEPTCQLFTGHVGCGKSTELLRLTAELEQQGFHVVYFNSSHDMDMADVDITDILLAIAREVSQSLEAIKIRLKPRYFVDLFREIADILQTPPIDITEVQLSAGIATITAKTKDSPRVRSQLRYFLEPHTNRLLEAINKEVLEPAIEKLKWQGKKGLVVIVDNLEKMHNSVKPSGSSQAEYLFVDRGEQLKQLNCHLVYTIPLVLIFSNVLGRLTDRFGVDPKVLPMVPVQLRDNSEFLQGITLLQQMVMVRAFPGVSWEGSRHLITQVFDTPETLEQLCRVSGGHVRSLLMILQACLQRTDALPISRDCLGSVIKQRCNTLKNTIADDEWELLHQVVQKKSLKGEERYQSLIHSMFVFEYRYQDELWFDINPILAQAKELQ
;
A
#
# COMPACT_ATOMS: atom_id res chain seq x y z
N MET A 1 1.88 21.64 28.47
CA MET A 1 1.03 21.58 27.26
C MET A 1 -0.22 20.78 27.60
N LYS A 2 -1.40 21.21 27.16
CA LYS A 2 -2.66 20.48 27.40
C LYS A 2 -2.94 19.58 26.20
N LEU A 3 -3.30 18.33 26.44
CA LEU A 3 -3.68 17.38 25.40
C LEU A 3 -5.05 17.73 24.81
N ASP A 4 -5.13 17.73 23.48
CA ASP A 4 -6.38 17.80 22.74
C ASP A 4 -6.82 16.38 22.37
N LEU A 5 -7.78 15.85 23.14
CA LEU A 5 -8.25 14.47 23.00
C LEU A 5 -8.92 14.21 21.64
N THR A 6 -9.70 15.16 21.12
CA THR A 6 -10.40 15.02 19.85
C THR A 6 -9.39 14.95 18.70
N ARG A 7 -8.43 15.87 18.69
CA ARG A 7 -7.35 15.86 17.69
C ARG A 7 -6.50 14.59 17.79
N PHE A 8 -6.16 14.16 19.01
CA PHE A 8 -5.38 12.94 19.21
C PHE A 8 -6.12 11.71 18.69
N TYR A 9 -7.42 11.58 19.01
CA TYR A 9 -8.25 10.48 18.53
C TYR A 9 -8.33 10.44 17.00
N GLN A 10 -8.54 11.60 16.34
CA GLN A 10 -8.57 11.71 14.88
C GLN A 10 -7.21 11.39 14.25
N ALA A 11 -6.11 11.81 14.86
CA ALA A 11 -4.75 11.50 14.41
C ALA A 11 -4.38 10.01 14.57
N CYS A 12 -5.16 9.26 15.36
CA CYS A 12 -5.01 7.82 15.55
C CYS A 12 -5.90 6.98 14.63
N ASP A 13 -6.63 7.57 13.68
CA ASP A 13 -7.47 6.82 12.74
C ASP A 13 -6.61 5.89 11.85
N PRO A 14 -6.74 4.55 11.99
CA PRO A 14 -5.94 3.58 11.23
C PRO A 14 -6.31 3.50 9.74
N SER A 15 -7.42 4.12 9.32
CA SER A 15 -7.88 4.20 7.93
C SER A 15 -7.35 5.45 7.20
N LYS A 16 -6.94 6.49 7.95
CA LYS A 16 -6.39 7.72 7.38
C LYS A 16 -4.90 7.51 7.04
N THR A 17 -4.57 7.65 5.76
CA THR A 17 -3.16 7.69 5.31
C THR A 17 -2.61 9.10 5.49
N LEU A 18 -1.35 9.24 5.93
CA LEU A 18 -0.70 10.54 6.06
C LEU A 18 -0.22 11.02 4.68
N VAL A 19 -0.62 12.23 4.29
CA VAL A 19 -0.11 12.91 3.10
C VAL A 19 1.08 13.77 3.50
N VAL A 20 2.30 13.21 3.47
CA VAL A 20 3.52 13.88 3.99
C VAL A 20 3.85 15.21 3.27
N GLY A 21 3.37 15.37 2.02
CA GLY A 21 3.42 16.65 1.30
C GLY A 21 2.66 17.78 2.02
N ASN A 22 1.58 17.47 2.73
CA ASN A 22 0.80 18.43 3.53
C ASN A 22 1.48 18.68 4.90
N ALA A 23 1.68 19.95 5.26
CA ALA A 23 2.26 20.35 6.54
C ALA A 23 1.49 19.80 7.76
N GLU A 24 0.16 19.70 7.66
CA GLU A 24 -0.68 19.18 8.75
C GLU A 24 -0.44 17.69 9.00
N ASP A 25 -0.31 16.88 7.96
CA ASP A 25 -0.05 15.45 8.15
C ASP A 25 1.43 15.17 8.43
N ARG A 26 2.34 15.99 7.87
CA ARG A 26 3.80 15.86 8.04
C ARG A 26 4.22 15.86 9.51
N GLN A 27 3.53 16.62 10.36
CA GLN A 27 3.85 16.68 11.79
C GLN A 27 3.64 15.32 12.51
N TYR A 28 2.87 14.40 11.94
CA TYR A 28 2.61 13.07 12.53
C TYR A 28 3.50 11.95 11.96
N TYR A 29 4.34 12.29 10.96
CA TYR A 29 5.22 11.35 10.30
C TYR A 29 6.46 11.05 11.15
N ILE A 30 6.82 9.77 11.23
CA ILE A 30 8.07 9.28 11.82
C ILE A 30 8.79 8.46 10.76
N ASP A 31 10.05 8.78 10.51
CA ASP A 31 10.89 8.01 9.58
C ASP A 31 11.40 6.74 10.29
N PHE A 32 10.91 5.59 9.84
CA PHE A 32 11.33 4.28 10.35
C PHE A 32 12.49 3.64 9.57
N SER A 33 13.09 4.32 8.59
CA SER A 33 14.11 3.74 7.70
C SER A 33 15.33 3.18 8.45
N SER A 34 15.73 3.81 9.57
CA SER A 34 16.84 3.34 10.40
C SER A 34 16.59 1.98 11.05
N VAL A 35 15.32 1.61 11.25
CA VAL A 35 14.89 0.36 11.91
C VAL A 35 14.23 -0.63 10.95
N ARG A 36 14.05 -0.27 9.68
CA ARG A 36 13.41 -1.07 8.62
C ARG A 36 14.39 -1.51 7.52
N GLY A 37 15.67 -1.65 7.87
CA GLY A 37 16.67 -2.18 6.94
C GLY A 37 17.09 -1.22 5.82
N GLY A 38 16.80 0.09 5.90
CA GLY A 38 17.37 1.09 5.01
C GLY A 38 16.38 2.08 4.38
N LYS A 39 16.90 2.89 3.45
CA LYS A 39 16.16 3.97 2.76
C LYS A 39 15.53 3.47 1.46
N ILE A 40 14.60 2.53 1.57
CA ILE A 40 13.93 1.88 0.43
C ILE A 40 13.25 2.91 -0.49
N ILE A 41 12.53 3.88 0.07
CA ILE A 41 11.93 4.96 -0.72
C ILE A 41 12.98 5.81 -1.43
N GLY A 42 14.10 6.08 -0.76
CA GLY A 42 15.22 6.79 -1.39
C GLY A 42 15.90 5.98 -2.51
N GLU A 43 15.77 4.65 -2.55
CA GLU A 43 16.19 3.87 -3.72
C GLU A 43 15.25 4.10 -4.90
N LEU A 44 13.94 4.05 -4.68
CA LEU A 44 12.93 4.32 -5.71
C LEU A 44 13.11 5.73 -6.31
N GLU A 45 13.27 6.72 -5.44
CA GLU A 45 13.54 8.11 -5.81
C GLU A 45 14.83 8.23 -6.64
N ARG A 46 15.94 7.65 -6.19
CA ARG A 46 17.24 7.72 -6.90
C ARG A 46 17.19 7.07 -8.27
N THR A 47 16.48 5.95 -8.41
CA THR A 47 16.30 5.28 -9.71
C THR A 47 15.65 6.23 -10.71
N ILE A 48 14.56 6.88 -10.33
CA ILE A 48 13.79 7.79 -11.19
C ILE A 48 14.55 9.09 -11.45
N THR A 49 15.09 9.71 -10.41
CA THR A 49 15.58 11.10 -10.50
C THR A 49 17.02 11.23 -11.00
N ARG A 50 17.86 10.22 -10.74
CA ARG A 50 19.31 10.33 -10.95
C ARG A 50 19.86 9.27 -11.89
N LEU A 51 19.37 8.02 -11.79
CA LEU A 51 19.93 6.91 -12.56
C LEU A 51 19.29 6.78 -13.95
N SER A 52 17.98 7.03 -14.04
CA SER A 52 17.21 6.88 -15.27
C SER A 52 16.18 8.01 -15.43
N PRO A 53 16.56 9.29 -15.47
CA PRO A 53 15.61 10.41 -15.54
C PRO A 53 14.90 10.57 -16.89
N ASP A 54 15.49 10.04 -17.97
CA ASP A 54 14.97 10.18 -19.33
C ASP A 54 14.42 8.88 -19.93
N GLU A 55 14.69 7.73 -19.29
CA GLU A 55 14.19 6.42 -19.72
C GLU A 55 13.13 5.90 -18.73
N PRO A 56 11.96 5.41 -19.22
CA PRO A 56 10.92 4.83 -18.38
C PRO A 56 11.46 3.72 -17.46
N THR A 57 11.04 3.73 -16.20
CA THR A 57 11.41 2.72 -15.21
C THR A 57 10.16 2.06 -14.67
N CYS A 58 10.16 0.74 -14.45
CA CYS A 58 9.05 0.07 -13.77
C CYS A 58 9.56 -0.59 -12.49
N GLN A 59 9.11 -0.07 -11.33
CA GLN A 59 9.55 -0.54 -10.02
C GLN A 59 8.39 -1.20 -9.27
N LEU A 60 8.71 -2.25 -8.51
CA LEU A 60 7.74 -3.00 -7.71
C LEU A 60 7.98 -2.72 -6.23
N PHE A 61 6.91 -2.46 -5.49
CA PHE A 61 6.94 -2.17 -4.06
C PHE A 61 5.98 -3.09 -3.31
N THR A 62 6.39 -3.63 -2.17
CA THR A 62 5.56 -4.57 -1.41
C THR A 62 5.82 -4.48 0.09
N GLY A 63 5.05 -5.22 0.87
CA GLY A 63 5.07 -5.20 2.33
C GLY A 63 3.68 -5.49 2.88
N HIS A 64 3.61 -5.74 4.18
CA HIS A 64 2.36 -6.08 4.88
C HIS A 64 1.25 -5.05 4.65
N VAL A 65 0.01 -5.53 4.58
CA VAL A 65 -1.16 -4.65 4.44
C VAL A 65 -1.36 -3.87 5.73
N GLY A 66 -1.05 -2.57 5.70
CA GLY A 66 -1.12 -1.69 6.87
C GLY A 66 0.21 -1.35 7.55
N CYS A 67 1.34 -1.79 6.99
CA CYS A 67 2.66 -1.43 7.53
C CYS A 67 3.13 0.02 7.23
N GLY A 68 2.39 0.77 6.40
CA GLY A 68 2.68 2.17 6.08
C GLY A 68 3.06 2.45 4.62
N LYS A 69 2.88 1.49 3.70
CA LYS A 69 3.24 1.64 2.28
C LYS A 69 2.67 2.91 1.63
N SER A 70 1.37 3.14 1.74
CA SER A 70 0.72 4.32 1.15
C SER A 70 1.30 5.64 1.68
N THR A 71 1.63 5.72 2.97
CA THR A 71 2.30 6.91 3.56
C THR A 71 3.69 7.11 2.96
N GLU A 72 4.47 6.04 2.82
CA GLU A 72 5.81 6.09 2.22
C GLU A 72 5.76 6.42 0.71
N LEU A 73 4.73 5.96 -0.02
CA LEU A 73 4.50 6.33 -1.41
C LEU A 73 4.06 7.79 -1.58
N LEU A 74 3.22 8.33 -0.70
CA LEU A 74 2.86 9.76 -0.70
C LEU A 74 4.04 10.65 -0.30
N ARG A 75 4.96 10.13 0.52
CA ARG A 75 6.26 10.77 0.78
C ARG A 75 7.09 10.82 -0.50
N LEU A 76 7.21 9.69 -1.21
CA LEU A 76 7.88 9.61 -2.51
C LEU A 76 7.28 10.60 -3.53
N THR A 77 5.94 10.71 -3.58
CA THR A 77 5.25 11.70 -4.42
C THR A 77 5.76 13.10 -4.15
N ALA A 78 5.76 13.54 -2.89
CA ALA A 78 6.22 14.88 -2.51
C ALA A 78 7.71 15.10 -2.84
N GLU A 79 8.57 14.11 -2.62
CA GLU A 79 9.99 14.16 -2.95
C GLU A 79 10.21 14.30 -4.48
N LEU A 80 9.52 13.49 -5.29
CA LEU A 80 9.62 13.54 -6.75
C LEU A 80 9.07 14.85 -7.36
N GLU A 81 7.99 15.38 -6.80
CA GLU A 81 7.44 16.69 -7.19
C GLU A 81 8.43 17.82 -6.92
N GLN A 82 9.11 17.81 -5.75
CA GLN A 82 10.18 18.74 -5.42
C GLN A 82 11.37 18.63 -6.37
N GLN A 83 11.65 17.41 -6.87
CA GLN A 83 12.67 17.17 -7.88
C GLN A 83 12.26 17.61 -9.29
N GLY A 84 11.03 18.11 -9.48
CA GLY A 84 10.54 18.68 -10.73
C GLY A 84 9.81 17.68 -11.64
N PHE A 85 9.45 16.49 -11.15
CA PHE A 85 8.59 15.57 -11.89
C PHE A 85 7.11 15.98 -11.79
N HIS A 86 6.30 15.50 -12.73
CA HIS A 86 4.84 15.47 -12.58
C HIS A 86 4.46 14.08 -12.08
N VAL A 87 3.83 14.00 -10.92
CA VAL A 87 3.51 12.71 -10.28
C VAL A 87 2.01 12.50 -10.27
N VAL A 88 1.57 11.35 -10.75
CA VAL A 88 0.19 10.87 -10.71
C VAL A 88 0.14 9.72 -9.73
N TYR A 89 -0.29 10.01 -8.51
CA TYR A 89 -0.57 9.00 -7.49
C TYR A 89 -2.06 8.69 -7.49
N PHE A 90 -2.43 7.41 -7.52
CA PHE A 90 -3.81 7.02 -7.26
C PHE A 90 -3.91 5.69 -6.51
N ASN A 91 -5.02 5.54 -5.80
CA ASN A 91 -5.36 4.35 -5.06
C ASN A 91 -6.29 3.48 -5.89
N SER A 92 -5.76 2.35 -6.36
CA SER A 92 -6.45 1.37 -7.21
C SER A 92 -7.82 0.93 -6.69
N SER A 93 -8.02 0.87 -5.37
CA SER A 93 -9.29 0.42 -4.77
C SER A 93 -10.47 1.38 -4.96
N HIS A 94 -10.22 2.63 -5.36
CA HIS A 94 -11.29 3.57 -5.69
C HIS A 94 -11.85 3.34 -7.11
N ASP A 95 -10.97 2.97 -8.03
CA ASP A 95 -11.25 2.92 -9.46
C ASP A 95 -11.54 1.51 -9.97
N MET A 96 -11.15 0.46 -9.24
CA MET A 96 -11.26 -0.92 -9.70
C MET A 96 -11.99 -1.80 -8.69
N ASP A 97 -12.68 -2.84 -9.19
CA ASP A 97 -13.18 -3.91 -8.34
C ASP A 97 -12.04 -4.87 -8.02
N MET A 98 -11.47 -4.73 -6.83
CA MET A 98 -10.32 -5.50 -6.36
C MET A 98 -10.63 -6.99 -6.20
N ALA A 99 -11.89 -7.41 -6.23
CA ALA A 99 -12.27 -8.82 -6.23
C ALA A 99 -12.06 -9.50 -7.58
N ASP A 100 -12.07 -8.75 -8.68
CA ASP A 100 -11.97 -9.28 -10.03
C ASP A 100 -11.31 -8.26 -10.96
N VAL A 101 -10.10 -7.83 -10.60
CA VAL A 101 -9.32 -6.86 -11.39
C VAL A 101 -8.55 -7.56 -12.52
N ASP A 102 -8.54 -6.98 -13.72
CA ASP A 102 -7.75 -7.45 -14.88
C ASP A 102 -6.72 -6.41 -15.34
N ILE A 103 -5.85 -6.81 -16.28
CA ILE A 103 -4.83 -5.94 -16.88
C ILE A 103 -5.45 -4.72 -17.56
N THR A 104 -6.56 -4.91 -18.26
CA THR A 104 -7.24 -3.83 -18.98
C THR A 104 -7.82 -2.79 -18.02
N ASP A 105 -8.28 -3.20 -16.83
CA ASP A 105 -8.77 -2.30 -15.79
C ASP A 105 -7.63 -1.41 -15.28
N ILE A 106 -6.44 -1.99 -15.03
CA ILE A 106 -5.25 -1.25 -14.59
C ILE A 106 -4.81 -0.25 -15.66
N LEU A 107 -4.73 -0.68 -16.92
CA LEU A 107 -4.34 0.17 -18.04
C LEU A 107 -5.29 1.36 -18.24
N LEU A 108 -6.61 1.12 -18.17
CA LEU A 108 -7.62 2.17 -18.27
C LEU A 108 -7.57 3.12 -17.06
N ALA A 109 -7.37 2.61 -15.84
CA ALA A 109 -7.22 3.43 -14.65
C ALA A 109 -6.02 4.39 -14.77
N ILE A 110 -4.86 3.89 -15.22
CA ILE A 110 -3.68 4.73 -15.45
C ILE A 110 -3.98 5.81 -16.51
N ALA A 111 -4.58 5.42 -17.64
CA ALA A 111 -4.92 6.37 -18.70
C ALA A 111 -5.87 7.48 -18.21
N ARG A 112 -6.85 7.12 -17.38
CA ARG A 112 -7.79 8.06 -16.77
C ARG A 112 -7.10 9.02 -15.82
N GLU A 113 -6.37 8.49 -14.85
CA GLU A 113 -5.76 9.29 -13.78
C GLU A 113 -4.67 10.23 -14.31
N VAL A 114 -3.90 9.78 -15.31
CA VAL A 114 -2.97 10.64 -16.03
C VAL A 114 -3.71 11.75 -16.77
N SER A 115 -4.76 11.43 -17.52
CA SER A 115 -5.54 12.43 -18.27
C SER A 115 -6.18 13.46 -17.35
N GLN A 116 -6.79 13.01 -16.24
CA GLN A 116 -7.41 13.87 -15.24
C GLN A 116 -6.38 14.81 -14.59
N SER A 117 -5.20 14.29 -14.26
CA SER A 117 -4.11 15.08 -13.68
C SER A 117 -3.61 16.16 -14.66
N LEU A 118 -3.48 15.83 -15.95
CA LEU A 118 -3.07 16.76 -17.00
C LEU A 118 -4.13 17.84 -17.29
N GLU A 119 -5.40 17.47 -17.29
CA GLU A 119 -6.52 18.41 -17.46
C GLU A 119 -6.54 19.47 -16.35
N ALA A 120 -6.22 19.08 -15.10
CA ALA A 120 -6.12 20.00 -13.96
C ALA A 120 -5.03 21.09 -14.14
N ILE A 121 -3.98 20.79 -14.90
CA ILE A 121 -2.91 21.74 -15.27
C ILE A 121 -3.07 22.28 -16.71
N LYS A 122 -4.28 22.15 -17.27
CA LYS A 122 -4.68 22.68 -18.59
C LYS A 122 -3.91 22.07 -19.77
N ILE A 123 -3.34 20.89 -19.62
CA ILE A 123 -2.79 20.10 -20.72
C ILE A 123 -3.93 19.28 -21.33
N ARG A 124 -4.23 19.53 -22.61
CA ARG A 124 -5.27 18.81 -23.36
C ARG A 124 -4.64 17.79 -24.30
N LEU A 125 -5.16 16.57 -24.29
CA LEU A 125 -4.72 15.47 -25.15
C LEU A 125 -5.73 15.24 -26.28
N LYS A 126 -5.33 14.57 -27.36
CA LYS A 126 -6.24 14.28 -28.50
C LYS A 126 -6.24 12.78 -28.81
N PRO A 127 -6.89 11.96 -27.96
CA PRO A 127 -6.79 10.52 -28.05
C PRO A 127 -7.81 9.95 -29.04
N ARG A 128 -7.41 9.82 -30.31
CA ARG A 128 -8.29 9.34 -31.40
C ARG A 128 -8.74 7.90 -31.19
N TYR A 129 -7.84 7.00 -30.83
CA TYR A 129 -8.16 5.60 -30.57
C TYR A 129 -9.23 5.46 -29.48
N PHE A 130 -9.13 6.25 -28.42
CA PHE A 130 -10.09 6.19 -27.32
C PHE A 130 -11.49 6.68 -27.72
N VAL A 131 -11.58 7.64 -28.64
CA VAL A 131 -12.88 8.09 -29.18
C VAL A 131 -13.60 6.93 -29.86
N ASP A 132 -12.89 6.17 -30.70
CA ASP A 132 -13.47 5.02 -31.40
C ASP A 132 -13.73 3.85 -30.44
N LEU A 133 -12.80 3.56 -29.53
CA LEU A 133 -12.96 2.53 -28.51
C LEU A 133 -14.21 2.75 -27.65
N PHE A 134 -14.45 3.98 -27.21
CA PHE A 134 -15.63 4.29 -26.39
C PHE A 134 -16.93 4.22 -27.18
N ARG A 135 -16.91 4.51 -28.48
CA ARG A 135 -18.07 4.29 -29.36
C ARG A 135 -18.40 2.81 -29.45
N GLU A 136 -17.39 1.97 -29.71
CA GLU A 136 -17.55 0.51 -29.75
C GLU A 136 -18.05 -0.06 -28.41
N ILE A 137 -17.49 0.42 -27.28
CA ILE A 137 -17.95 0.03 -25.95
C ILE A 137 -19.40 0.47 -25.71
N ALA A 138 -19.77 1.70 -26.09
CA ALA A 138 -21.14 2.18 -25.93
C ALA A 138 -22.13 1.32 -26.71
N ASP A 139 -21.79 0.92 -27.95
CA ASP A 139 -22.58 0.04 -28.80
C ASP A 139 -22.73 -1.37 -28.18
N ILE A 140 -21.63 -1.96 -27.69
CA ILE A 140 -21.62 -3.28 -27.04
C ILE A 140 -22.46 -3.28 -25.77
N LEU A 141 -22.34 -2.23 -24.96
CA LEU A 141 -23.07 -2.09 -23.71
C LEU A 141 -24.52 -1.60 -23.93
N GLN A 142 -24.91 -1.31 -25.18
CA GLN A 142 -26.21 -0.74 -25.53
C GLN A 142 -26.54 0.52 -24.73
N THR A 143 -25.54 1.40 -24.58
CA THR A 143 -25.69 2.66 -23.85
C THR A 143 -25.58 3.84 -24.80
N PRO A 144 -26.11 5.03 -24.44
CA PRO A 144 -25.96 6.22 -25.25
C PRO A 144 -24.49 6.46 -25.57
N PRO A 145 -24.17 6.91 -26.80
CA PRO A 145 -22.81 7.21 -27.19
C PRO A 145 -22.21 8.22 -26.19
N ILE A 146 -21.00 7.93 -25.74
CA ILE A 146 -20.26 8.83 -24.88
C ILE A 146 -19.78 9.97 -25.80
N ASP A 147 -20.28 11.19 -25.58
CA ASP A 147 -19.84 12.35 -26.35
C ASP A 147 -18.43 12.71 -25.87
N ILE A 148 -17.41 12.41 -26.68
CA ILE A 148 -16.00 12.53 -26.29
C ILE A 148 -15.37 13.64 -27.11
N THR A 149 -15.10 14.75 -26.45
CA THR A 149 -14.26 15.84 -26.96
C THR A 149 -12.81 15.68 -26.49
N GLU A 150 -11.89 16.47 -27.04
CA GLU A 150 -10.45 16.52 -26.68
C GLU A 150 -10.16 16.83 -25.19
N VAL A 151 -11.20 17.02 -24.36
CA VAL A 151 -11.11 17.37 -22.92
C VAL A 151 -11.86 16.34 -22.05
N GLN A 152 -12.25 15.18 -22.60
CA GLN A 152 -13.15 14.22 -21.93
C GLN A 152 -12.61 12.78 -21.89
N LEU A 153 -11.32 12.55 -22.11
CA LEU A 153 -10.77 11.19 -21.99
C LEU A 153 -10.97 10.64 -20.57
N SER A 154 -10.65 11.44 -19.56
CA SER A 154 -10.88 11.11 -18.15
C SER A 154 -12.36 10.79 -17.88
N ALA A 155 -13.27 11.62 -18.40
CA ALA A 155 -14.72 11.49 -18.25
C ALA A 155 -15.29 10.25 -18.97
N GLY A 156 -14.78 9.95 -20.16
CA GLY A 156 -15.17 8.76 -20.93
C GLY A 156 -14.79 7.47 -20.21
N ILE A 157 -13.55 7.39 -19.72
CA ILE A 157 -13.10 6.24 -18.91
C ILE A 157 -13.91 6.17 -17.61
N ALA A 158 -14.11 7.29 -16.91
CA ALA A 158 -14.90 7.32 -15.67
C ALA A 158 -16.34 6.81 -15.88
N THR A 159 -16.96 7.14 -17.02
CA THR A 159 -18.30 6.64 -17.38
C THR A 159 -18.31 5.13 -17.55
N ILE A 160 -17.28 4.57 -18.18
CA ILE A 160 -17.14 3.11 -18.35
C ILE A 160 -16.89 2.44 -17.00
N THR A 161 -15.93 2.96 -16.22
CA THR A 161 -15.59 2.47 -14.88
C THR A 161 -16.81 2.46 -13.95
N ALA A 162 -17.63 3.51 -13.96
CA ALA A 162 -18.84 3.55 -13.14
C ALA A 162 -19.82 2.43 -13.52
N LYS A 163 -20.05 2.21 -14.83
CA LYS A 163 -20.96 1.15 -15.30
C LYS A 163 -20.46 -0.26 -15.00
N THR A 164 -19.14 -0.50 -15.05
CA THR A 164 -18.55 -1.82 -14.78
C THR A 164 -18.43 -2.12 -13.29
N LYS A 165 -18.33 -1.09 -12.45
CA LYS A 165 -18.32 -1.24 -10.99
C LYS A 165 -19.65 -1.77 -10.47
N ASP A 166 -20.76 -1.27 -11.01
CA ASP A 166 -22.11 -1.61 -10.53
C ASP A 166 -22.70 -2.89 -11.16
N SER A 167 -22.05 -3.47 -12.18
CA SER A 167 -22.60 -4.63 -12.91
C SER A 167 -21.53 -5.65 -13.32
N PRO A 168 -21.50 -6.83 -12.67
CA PRO A 168 -20.62 -7.93 -13.06
C PRO A 168 -20.79 -8.36 -14.52
N ARG A 169 -22.03 -8.36 -15.03
CA ARG A 169 -22.31 -8.70 -16.44
C ARG A 169 -21.66 -7.73 -17.41
N VAL A 170 -21.80 -6.42 -17.17
CA VAL A 170 -21.20 -5.36 -18.00
C VAL A 170 -19.67 -5.49 -17.96
N ARG A 171 -19.10 -5.76 -16.79
CA ARG A 171 -17.67 -5.99 -16.62
C ARG A 171 -17.18 -7.20 -17.43
N SER A 172 -17.87 -8.34 -17.36
CA SER A 172 -17.51 -9.52 -18.16
C SER A 172 -17.59 -9.25 -19.66
N GLN A 173 -18.62 -8.51 -20.12
CA GLN A 173 -18.74 -8.13 -21.53
C GLN A 173 -17.60 -7.20 -21.97
N LEU A 174 -17.27 -6.20 -21.17
CA LEU A 174 -16.15 -5.30 -21.45
C LEU A 174 -14.83 -6.05 -21.48
N ARG A 175 -14.60 -6.96 -20.52
CA ARG A 175 -13.38 -7.78 -20.49
C ARG A 175 -13.26 -8.65 -21.72
N TYR A 176 -14.32 -9.37 -22.10
CA TYR A 176 -14.33 -10.20 -23.30
C TYR A 176 -14.00 -9.39 -24.57
N PHE A 177 -14.47 -8.15 -24.63
CA PHE A 177 -14.17 -7.25 -25.73
C PHE A 177 -12.72 -6.73 -25.70
N LEU A 178 -12.22 -6.31 -24.53
CA LEU A 178 -10.89 -5.68 -24.41
C LEU A 178 -9.73 -6.67 -24.38
N GLU A 179 -9.92 -7.88 -23.86
CA GLU A 179 -8.86 -8.88 -23.72
C GLU A 179 -8.06 -9.12 -25.03
N PRO A 180 -8.70 -9.41 -26.19
CA PRO A 180 -7.98 -9.60 -27.46
C PRO A 180 -7.29 -8.32 -27.98
N HIS A 181 -7.62 -7.16 -27.41
CA HIS A 181 -7.12 -5.85 -27.83
C HIS A 181 -6.14 -5.23 -26.81
N THR A 182 -5.74 -5.96 -25.77
CA THR A 182 -4.86 -5.45 -24.70
C THR A 182 -3.60 -4.75 -25.23
N ASN A 183 -2.90 -5.35 -26.20
CA ASN A 183 -1.69 -4.74 -26.77
C ASN A 183 -1.98 -3.47 -27.59
N ARG A 184 -3.11 -3.42 -28.30
CA ARG A 184 -3.53 -2.20 -29.02
C ARG A 184 -3.91 -1.09 -28.06
N LEU A 185 -4.61 -1.44 -26.97
CA LEU A 185 -4.94 -0.50 -25.90
C LEU A 185 -3.67 0.07 -25.27
N LEU A 186 -2.70 -0.79 -24.93
CA LEU A 186 -1.41 -0.38 -24.40
C LEU A 186 -0.65 0.56 -25.35
N GLU A 187 -0.58 0.21 -26.64
CA GLU A 187 0.04 1.07 -27.66
C GLU A 187 -0.65 2.43 -27.75
N ALA A 188 -1.98 2.46 -27.72
CA ALA A 188 -2.74 3.71 -27.72
C ALA A 188 -2.50 4.55 -26.47
N ILE A 189 -2.40 3.94 -25.28
CA ILE A 189 -2.03 4.66 -24.04
C ILE A 189 -0.66 5.30 -24.19
N ASN A 190 0.32 4.56 -24.72
CA ASN A 190 1.65 5.10 -24.94
C ASN A 190 1.64 6.27 -25.94
N LYS A 191 1.06 6.06 -27.13
CA LYS A 191 1.13 6.99 -28.26
C LYS A 191 0.22 8.21 -28.14
N GLU A 192 -0.95 8.05 -27.53
CA GLU A 192 -1.95 9.11 -27.49
C GLU A 192 -2.05 9.79 -26.12
N VAL A 193 -1.56 9.16 -25.05
CA VAL A 193 -1.63 9.68 -23.69
C VAL A 193 -0.24 9.98 -23.12
N LEU A 194 0.60 8.97 -22.92
CA LEU A 194 1.85 9.12 -22.16
C LEU A 194 2.92 9.92 -22.90
N GLU A 195 3.22 9.58 -24.16
CA GLU A 195 4.25 10.29 -24.93
C GLU A 195 3.89 11.78 -25.13
N PRO A 196 2.67 12.15 -25.59
CA PRO A 196 2.30 13.56 -25.73
C PRO A 196 2.21 14.29 -24.39
N ALA A 197 1.84 13.60 -23.31
CA ALA A 197 1.85 14.17 -21.96
C ALA A 197 3.26 14.55 -21.53
N ILE A 198 4.21 13.62 -21.65
CA ILE A 198 5.61 13.83 -21.27
C ILE A 198 6.22 14.99 -22.07
N GLU A 199 5.98 15.04 -23.39
CA GLU A 199 6.43 16.16 -24.23
C GLU A 199 5.89 17.50 -23.71
N LYS A 200 4.58 17.61 -23.48
CA LYS A 200 3.96 18.86 -22.99
C LYS A 200 4.40 19.23 -21.57
N LEU A 201 4.60 18.25 -20.70
CA LEU A 201 5.15 18.44 -19.36
C LEU A 201 6.58 18.99 -19.43
N LYS A 202 7.42 18.45 -20.32
CA LYS A 202 8.78 18.97 -20.56
C LYS A 202 8.75 20.42 -21.06
N TRP A 203 7.80 20.78 -21.92
CA TRP A 203 7.60 22.18 -22.34
C TRP A 203 7.19 23.10 -21.19
N GLN A 204 6.53 22.59 -20.14
CA GLN A 204 6.22 23.31 -18.91
C GLN A 204 7.35 23.26 -17.86
N GLY A 205 8.53 22.75 -18.22
CA GLY A 205 9.70 22.69 -17.34
C GLY A 205 9.71 21.51 -16.35
N LYS A 206 8.82 20.53 -16.52
CA LYS A 206 8.85 19.27 -15.76
C LYS A 206 9.89 18.31 -16.33
N LYS A 207 10.49 17.47 -15.49
CA LYS A 207 11.49 16.48 -15.93
C LYS A 207 10.89 15.26 -16.62
N GLY A 208 9.69 14.85 -16.19
CA GLY A 208 9.00 13.68 -16.74
C GLY A 208 7.69 13.41 -16.00
N LEU A 209 7.08 12.27 -16.34
CA LEU A 209 5.85 11.76 -15.74
C LEU A 209 6.16 10.51 -14.90
N VAL A 210 5.70 10.51 -13.65
CA VAL A 210 5.73 9.34 -12.77
C VAL A 210 4.31 8.95 -12.41
N VAL A 211 3.98 7.68 -12.54
CA VAL A 211 2.69 7.10 -12.12
C VAL A 211 2.95 6.13 -10.98
N ILE A 212 2.29 6.37 -9.85
CA ILE A 212 2.36 5.51 -8.66
C ILE A 212 0.97 4.88 -8.45
N VAL A 213 0.92 3.56 -8.59
CA VAL A 213 -0.30 2.78 -8.43
C VAL A 213 -0.26 2.06 -7.09
N ASP A 214 -0.93 2.64 -6.10
CA ASP A 214 -1.01 2.12 -4.73
C ASP A 214 -2.18 1.15 -4.56
N ASN A 215 -2.11 0.29 -3.53
CA ASN A 215 -3.12 -0.66 -3.08
C ASN A 215 -3.47 -1.82 -4.03
N LEU A 216 -2.73 -2.03 -5.11
CA LEU A 216 -2.91 -3.22 -5.95
C LEU A 216 -2.64 -4.52 -5.18
N GLU A 217 -1.86 -4.46 -4.09
CA GLU A 217 -1.63 -5.63 -3.23
C GLU A 217 -2.90 -6.10 -2.47
N LYS A 218 -3.95 -5.29 -2.43
CA LYS A 218 -5.23 -5.60 -1.76
C LYS A 218 -6.20 -6.37 -2.65
N MET A 219 -5.82 -6.70 -3.88
CA MET A 219 -6.58 -7.57 -4.76
C MET A 219 -6.87 -8.92 -4.09
N HIS A 220 -8.05 -9.50 -4.34
CA HIS A 220 -8.34 -10.85 -3.88
C HIS A 220 -7.44 -11.84 -4.64
N ASN A 221 -6.62 -12.58 -3.90
CA ASN A 221 -5.73 -13.58 -4.47
C ASN A 221 -6.42 -14.94 -4.64
N SER A 222 -7.59 -14.95 -5.27
CA SER A 222 -8.30 -16.20 -5.57
C SER A 222 -7.54 -16.99 -6.63
N VAL A 223 -7.52 -18.31 -6.48
CA VAL A 223 -6.99 -19.23 -7.49
C VAL A 223 -7.97 -19.25 -8.68
N LYS A 224 -7.46 -18.95 -9.88
CA LYS A 224 -8.24 -19.02 -11.12
C LYS A 224 -8.41 -20.49 -11.55
N PRO A 225 -9.37 -20.81 -12.44
CA PRO A 225 -9.48 -22.16 -13.03
C PRO A 225 -8.21 -22.65 -13.73
N SER A 226 -7.32 -21.73 -14.16
CA SER A 226 -6.00 -22.02 -14.70
C SER A 226 -5.00 -22.57 -13.67
N GLY A 227 -5.33 -22.54 -12.38
CA GLY A 227 -4.46 -22.94 -11.28
C GLY A 227 -3.53 -21.83 -10.78
N SER A 228 -3.37 -20.73 -11.53
CA SER A 228 -2.61 -19.57 -11.09
C SER A 228 -3.43 -18.64 -10.19
N SER A 229 -2.77 -17.99 -9.25
CA SER A 229 -3.41 -16.96 -8.43
C SER A 229 -3.65 -15.69 -9.27
N GLN A 230 -4.65 -14.88 -8.91
CA GLN A 230 -4.92 -13.62 -9.60
C GLN A 230 -3.68 -12.69 -9.59
N ALA A 231 -2.89 -12.69 -8.51
CA ALA A 231 -1.65 -11.92 -8.43
C ALA A 231 -0.59 -12.43 -9.41
N GLU A 232 -0.42 -13.76 -9.51
CA GLU A 232 0.48 -14.38 -10.48
C GLU A 232 0.06 -14.03 -11.91
N TYR A 233 -1.23 -14.16 -12.24
CA TYR A 233 -1.74 -13.80 -13.56
C TYR A 233 -1.40 -12.36 -13.95
N LEU A 234 -1.64 -11.38 -13.06
CA LEU A 234 -1.38 -9.97 -13.41
C LEU A 234 0.10 -9.64 -13.49
N PHE A 235 0.90 -10.05 -12.51
CA PHE A 235 2.29 -9.60 -12.41
C PHE A 235 3.29 -10.53 -13.11
N VAL A 236 2.94 -11.79 -13.36
CA VAL A 236 3.84 -12.74 -14.03
C VAL A 236 3.41 -12.97 -15.47
N ASP A 237 2.16 -13.39 -15.68
CA ASP A 237 1.66 -13.73 -17.03
C ASP A 237 1.41 -12.46 -17.87
N ARG A 238 0.83 -11.43 -17.25
CA ARG A 238 0.55 -10.11 -17.86
C ARG A 238 1.58 -9.03 -17.47
N GLY A 239 2.66 -9.41 -16.79
CA GLY A 239 3.67 -8.45 -16.32
C GLY A 239 4.39 -7.71 -17.45
N GLU A 240 4.46 -8.31 -18.64
CA GLU A 240 5.05 -7.68 -19.84
C GLU A 240 4.27 -6.42 -20.22
N GLN A 241 2.94 -6.52 -20.24
CA GLN A 241 2.06 -5.38 -20.54
C GLN A 241 2.14 -4.29 -19.47
N LEU A 242 2.24 -4.67 -18.19
CA LEU A 242 2.36 -3.70 -17.08
C LEU A 242 3.65 -2.90 -17.13
N LYS A 243 4.74 -3.51 -17.61
CA LYS A 243 6.06 -2.88 -17.74
C LYS A 243 6.17 -1.94 -18.94
N GLN A 244 5.39 -2.18 -19.99
CA GLN A 244 5.55 -1.52 -21.30
C GLN A 244 4.92 -0.12 -21.41
N LEU A 245 4.47 0.50 -20.32
CA LEU A 245 4.00 1.88 -20.34
C LEU A 245 5.20 2.85 -20.35
N ASN A 246 5.19 3.81 -21.27
CA ASN A 246 6.30 4.72 -21.55
C ASN A 246 6.40 5.88 -20.54
N CYS A 247 6.38 5.59 -19.24
CA CYS A 247 6.59 6.54 -18.14
C CYS A 247 7.25 5.86 -16.93
N HIS A 248 7.66 6.62 -15.91
CA HIS A 248 8.12 5.97 -14.67
C HIS A 248 6.91 5.39 -13.91
N LEU A 249 7.01 4.14 -13.50
CA LEU A 249 5.98 3.38 -12.81
C LEU A 249 6.48 2.89 -11.46
N VAL A 250 5.61 2.96 -10.46
CA VAL A 250 5.74 2.25 -9.20
C VAL A 250 4.44 1.50 -8.93
N TYR A 251 4.48 0.17 -8.90
CA TYR A 251 3.34 -0.67 -8.55
C TYR A 251 3.50 -1.25 -7.16
N THR A 252 2.47 -1.16 -6.33
CA THR A 252 2.35 -2.05 -5.18
C THR A 252 1.98 -3.47 -5.60
N ILE A 253 2.61 -4.50 -5.05
CA ILE A 253 2.30 -5.90 -5.37
C ILE A 253 1.99 -6.73 -4.12
N PRO A 254 1.16 -7.79 -4.22
CA PRO A 254 0.93 -8.75 -3.14
C PRO A 254 2.22 -9.34 -2.57
N LEU A 255 2.38 -9.26 -1.24
CA LEU A 255 3.57 -9.74 -0.53
C LEU A 255 3.82 -11.24 -0.74
N VAL A 256 2.77 -12.01 -1.00
CA VAL A 256 2.89 -13.45 -1.29
C VAL A 256 3.75 -13.74 -2.53
N LEU A 257 3.79 -12.84 -3.53
CA LEU A 257 4.53 -13.08 -4.77
C LEU A 257 6.04 -13.21 -4.53
N ILE A 258 6.59 -12.44 -3.58
CA ILE A 258 8.02 -12.49 -3.27
C ILE A 258 8.42 -13.68 -2.40
N PHE A 259 7.44 -14.46 -1.94
CA PHE A 259 7.63 -15.63 -1.12
C PHE A 259 7.15 -16.94 -1.80
N SER A 260 6.75 -16.83 -3.07
CA SER A 260 6.33 -17.94 -3.91
C SER A 260 7.42 -18.34 -4.91
N ASN A 261 7.22 -19.48 -5.57
CA ASN A 261 8.14 -19.94 -6.62
C ASN A 261 8.09 -19.08 -7.88
N VAL A 262 7.18 -18.10 -7.96
CA VAL A 262 7.02 -17.22 -9.12
C VAL A 262 7.99 -16.03 -9.11
N LEU A 263 8.69 -15.78 -7.98
CA LEU A 263 9.61 -14.65 -7.82
C LEU A 263 10.65 -14.56 -8.95
N GLY A 264 11.23 -15.69 -9.38
CA GLY A 264 12.18 -15.70 -10.50
C GLY A 264 11.56 -15.19 -11.80
N ARG A 265 10.37 -15.69 -12.16
CA ARG A 265 9.65 -15.22 -13.35
C ARG A 265 9.21 -13.76 -13.23
N LEU A 266 8.82 -13.31 -12.04
CA LEU A 266 8.46 -11.93 -11.76
C LEU A 266 9.67 -11.00 -11.98
N THR A 267 10.82 -11.34 -11.41
CA THR A 267 12.06 -10.54 -11.51
C THR A 267 12.61 -10.53 -12.92
N ASP A 268 12.58 -11.66 -13.64
CA ASP A 268 12.96 -11.72 -15.06
C ASP A 268 12.05 -10.82 -15.92
N ARG A 269 10.75 -10.83 -15.65
CA ARG A 269 9.77 -10.03 -16.40
C ARG A 269 10.00 -8.54 -16.23
N PHE A 270 10.10 -8.09 -14.97
CA PHE A 270 10.26 -6.67 -14.67
C PHE A 270 11.71 -6.18 -14.83
N GLY A 271 12.69 -7.08 -14.73
CA GLY A 271 14.13 -6.76 -14.75
C GLY A 271 14.62 -6.11 -13.45
N VAL A 272 13.83 -6.19 -12.37
CA VAL A 272 14.14 -5.59 -11.06
C VAL A 272 13.61 -6.46 -9.92
N ASP A 273 14.32 -6.44 -8.80
CA ASP A 273 13.82 -7.02 -7.55
C ASP A 273 12.76 -6.12 -6.89
N PRO A 274 11.63 -6.68 -6.42
CA PRO A 274 10.67 -5.93 -5.62
C PRO A 274 11.28 -5.34 -4.36
N LYS A 275 10.98 -4.07 -4.11
CA LYS A 275 11.37 -3.36 -2.90
C LYS A 275 10.37 -3.66 -1.78
N VAL A 276 10.85 -4.18 -0.66
CA VAL A 276 10.00 -4.63 0.45
C VAL A 276 10.07 -3.61 1.58
N LEU A 277 8.93 -3.10 2.03
CA LEU A 277 8.80 -2.32 3.26
C LEU A 277 8.53 -3.27 4.43
N PRO A 278 9.54 -3.59 5.26
CA PRO A 278 9.38 -4.53 6.36
C PRO A 278 8.63 -3.89 7.52
N MET A 279 8.25 -4.73 8.47
CA MET A 279 7.68 -4.32 9.75
C MET A 279 8.73 -3.61 10.60
N VAL A 280 8.31 -2.79 11.58
CA VAL A 280 9.25 -2.26 12.58
C VAL A 280 9.54 -3.38 13.58
N PRO A 281 10.79 -3.86 13.71
CA PRO A 281 11.09 -4.86 14.72
C PRO A 281 10.88 -4.28 16.12
N VAL A 282 10.22 -5.03 17.00
CA VAL A 282 10.19 -4.75 18.45
C VAL A 282 11.07 -5.74 19.22
N GLN A 283 11.39 -6.86 18.58
CA GLN A 283 12.36 -7.86 18.98
C GLN A 283 13.17 -8.28 17.75
N LEU A 284 14.41 -8.71 17.96
CA LEU A 284 15.24 -9.32 16.93
C LEU A 284 14.94 -10.82 16.84
N ARG A 285 15.54 -11.50 15.84
CA ARG A 285 15.29 -12.93 15.58
C ARG A 285 15.60 -13.83 16.78
N ASP A 286 16.63 -13.48 17.56
CA ASP A 286 17.03 -14.18 18.79
C ASP A 286 16.11 -13.90 20.00
N ASN A 287 15.03 -13.15 19.79
CA ASN A 287 14.08 -12.65 20.79
C ASN A 287 14.64 -11.56 21.71
N SER A 288 15.85 -11.05 21.46
CA SER A 288 16.36 -9.88 22.18
C SER A 288 15.52 -8.65 21.83
N GLU A 289 15.41 -7.72 22.79
CA GLU A 289 14.57 -6.54 22.61
C GLU A 289 15.20 -5.53 21.66
N PHE A 290 14.40 -4.96 20.76
CA PHE A 290 14.86 -3.94 19.84
C PHE A 290 14.36 -2.55 20.25
N LEU A 291 15.04 -1.95 21.24
CA LEU A 291 14.65 -0.69 21.88
C LEU A 291 14.54 0.50 20.90
N GLN A 292 15.33 0.49 19.82
CA GLN A 292 15.31 1.53 18.79
C GLN A 292 13.97 1.54 18.05
N GLY A 293 13.49 0.36 17.63
CA GLY A 293 12.18 0.21 17.00
C GLY A 293 11.04 0.59 17.94
N ILE A 294 11.11 0.12 19.19
CA ILE A 294 10.14 0.49 20.25
C ILE A 294 10.10 2.01 20.43
N THR A 295 11.25 2.67 20.56
CA THR A 295 11.34 4.12 20.76
C THR A 295 10.68 4.91 19.62
N LEU A 296 10.89 4.51 18.37
CA LEU A 296 10.24 5.19 17.23
C LEU A 296 8.73 4.96 17.20
N LEU A 297 8.24 3.78 17.62
CA LEU A 297 6.80 3.54 17.78
C LEU A 297 6.21 4.39 18.90
N GLN A 298 6.92 4.56 20.02
CA GLN A 298 6.53 5.47 21.09
C GLN A 298 6.47 6.93 20.59
N GLN A 299 7.48 7.38 19.84
CA GLN A 299 7.48 8.69 19.19
C GLN A 299 6.26 8.86 18.28
N MET A 300 5.93 7.84 17.48
CA MET A 300 4.77 7.85 16.58
C MET A 300 3.45 8.05 17.33
N VAL A 301 3.29 7.45 18.51
CA VAL A 301 2.13 7.68 19.38
C VAL A 301 2.16 9.10 19.94
N MET A 302 3.29 9.51 20.51
CA MET A 302 3.39 10.77 21.25
C MET A 302 3.31 12.00 20.34
N VAL A 303 3.79 11.92 19.09
CA VAL A 303 3.65 13.02 18.13
C VAL A 303 2.20 13.22 17.67
N ARG A 304 1.34 12.20 17.78
CA ARG A 304 -0.11 12.33 17.54
C ARG A 304 -0.82 12.99 18.70
N ALA A 305 -0.37 12.72 19.94
CA ALA A 305 -0.90 13.36 21.14
C ALA A 305 -0.43 14.82 21.28
N PHE A 306 0.86 15.06 21.02
CA PHE A 306 1.51 16.37 21.17
C PHE A 306 2.31 16.73 19.91
N PRO A 307 1.63 17.02 18.79
CA PRO A 307 2.30 17.37 17.55
C PRO A 307 3.13 18.65 17.70
N GLY A 308 4.30 18.66 17.07
CA GLY A 308 5.27 19.76 17.15
C GLY A 308 6.15 19.76 18.42
N VAL A 309 5.94 18.83 19.35
CA VAL A 309 6.82 18.66 20.52
C VAL A 309 7.94 17.68 20.18
N SER A 310 9.18 18.05 20.50
CA SER A 310 10.35 17.17 20.40
C SER A 310 10.17 15.87 21.19
N TRP A 311 10.83 14.78 20.79
CA TRP A 311 10.78 13.52 21.52
C TRP A 311 11.14 13.69 23.00
N GLU A 312 12.23 14.40 23.31
CA GLU A 312 12.71 14.66 24.67
C GLU A 312 11.63 15.32 25.53
N GLY A 313 10.98 16.36 25.01
CA GLY A 313 9.85 17.01 25.68
C GLY A 313 8.64 16.09 25.85
N SER A 314 8.30 15.31 24.82
CA SER A 314 7.13 14.42 24.83
C SER A 314 7.26 13.26 25.82
N ARG A 315 8.50 12.82 26.14
CA ARG A 315 8.74 11.79 27.18
C ARG A 315 8.20 12.20 28.55
N HIS A 316 8.32 13.48 28.89
CA HIS A 316 7.78 14.04 30.13
C HIS A 316 6.24 14.20 30.11
N LEU A 317 5.62 14.03 28.94
CA LEU A 317 4.16 14.12 28.75
C LEU A 317 3.50 12.74 28.61
N ILE A 318 4.26 11.63 28.64
CA ILE A 318 3.71 10.27 28.51
C ILE A 318 2.63 10.02 29.57
N THR A 319 2.85 10.48 30.80
CA THR A 319 1.90 10.32 31.92
C THR A 319 0.58 11.10 31.76
N GLN A 320 0.48 11.97 30.74
CA GLN A 320 -0.79 12.61 30.37
C GLN A 320 -1.63 11.73 29.43
N VAL A 321 -1.02 10.72 28.79
CA VAL A 321 -1.67 9.84 27.80
C VAL A 321 -1.79 8.42 28.35
N PHE A 322 -0.79 7.92 29.07
CA PHE A 322 -0.73 6.59 29.66
C PHE A 322 -0.41 6.69 31.15
N ASP A 323 -0.92 5.78 31.97
CA ASP A 323 -0.71 5.83 33.43
C ASP A 323 0.78 5.73 33.81
N THR A 324 1.54 4.99 32.99
CA THR A 324 2.96 4.73 33.13
C THR A 324 3.64 4.63 31.75
N PRO A 325 4.94 4.94 31.64
CA PRO A 325 5.71 4.68 30.42
C PRO A 325 5.66 3.23 29.95
N GLU A 326 5.59 2.30 30.89
CA GLU A 326 5.52 0.86 30.64
C GLU A 326 4.22 0.46 29.91
N THR A 327 3.09 1.14 30.15
CA THR A 327 1.84 0.90 29.42
C THR A 327 1.97 1.29 27.93
N LEU A 328 2.62 2.42 27.62
CA LEU A 328 2.92 2.80 26.24
C LEU A 328 3.88 1.79 25.58
N GLU A 329 4.90 1.35 26.32
CA GLU A 329 5.83 0.34 25.83
C GLU A 329 5.12 -1.00 25.52
N GLN A 330 4.22 -1.44 26.40
CA GLN A 330 3.42 -2.64 26.21
C GLN A 330 2.55 -2.55 24.94
N LEU A 331 1.95 -1.38 24.67
CA LEU A 331 1.22 -1.12 23.42
C LEU A 331 2.13 -1.30 22.20
N CYS A 332 3.36 -0.76 22.25
CA CYS A 332 4.30 -0.88 21.15
C CYS A 332 4.70 -2.34 20.92
N ARG A 333 5.03 -3.09 21.98
CA ARG A 333 5.43 -4.51 21.92
C ARG A 333 4.31 -5.39 21.37
N VAL A 334 3.09 -5.28 21.90
CA VAL A 334 1.96 -6.13 21.50
C VAL A 334 1.53 -5.89 20.05
N SER A 335 1.82 -4.71 19.51
CA SER A 335 1.53 -4.39 18.11
C SER A 335 2.43 -5.14 17.10
N GLY A 336 3.56 -5.72 17.55
CA GLY A 336 4.58 -6.29 16.66
C GLY A 336 5.20 -5.26 15.71
N GLY A 337 5.14 -3.98 16.06
CA GLY A 337 5.53 -2.88 15.17
C GLY A 337 4.69 -2.74 13.90
N HIS A 338 3.49 -3.34 13.89
CA HIS A 338 2.51 -3.12 12.84
C HIS A 338 1.79 -1.79 13.09
N VAL A 339 2.09 -0.79 12.27
CA VAL A 339 1.58 0.58 12.43
C VAL A 339 0.06 0.61 12.55
N ARG A 340 -0.68 -0.07 11.66
CA ARG A 340 -2.14 -0.09 11.73
C ARG A 340 -2.66 -0.81 12.98
N SER A 341 -2.05 -1.92 13.40
CA SER A 341 -2.48 -2.61 14.63
C SER A 341 -2.25 -1.76 15.87
N LEU A 342 -1.11 -1.07 15.95
CA LEU A 342 -0.81 -0.15 17.03
C LEU A 342 -1.88 0.94 17.13
N LEU A 343 -2.22 1.59 16.01
CA LEU A 343 -3.25 2.63 15.97
C LEU A 343 -4.64 2.08 16.30
N MET A 344 -5.01 0.89 15.81
CA MET A 344 -6.29 0.24 16.16
C MET A 344 -6.40 -0.03 17.67
N ILE A 345 -5.34 -0.56 18.30
CA ILE A 345 -5.34 -0.85 19.74
C ILE A 345 -5.43 0.46 20.54
N LEU A 346 -4.67 1.48 20.14
CA LEU A 346 -4.69 2.80 20.77
C LEU A 346 -6.08 3.45 20.67
N GLN A 347 -6.69 3.43 19.47
CA GLN A 347 -8.03 3.98 19.25
C GLN A 347 -9.09 3.26 20.08
N ALA A 348 -8.99 1.94 20.20
CA ALA A 348 -9.88 1.14 21.05
C ALA A 348 -9.70 1.45 22.54
N CYS A 349 -8.48 1.78 23.00
CA CYS A 349 -8.26 2.26 24.38
C CYS A 349 -8.92 3.63 24.60
N LEU A 350 -8.76 4.56 23.65
CA LEU A 350 -9.36 5.90 23.72
C LEU A 350 -10.90 5.86 23.74
N GLN A 351 -11.52 4.90 23.03
CA GLN A 351 -12.97 4.72 23.04
C GLN A 351 -13.53 4.16 24.35
N ARG A 352 -12.71 3.42 25.11
CA ARG A 352 -13.14 2.76 26.36
C ARG A 352 -12.81 3.54 27.62
N THR A 353 -11.98 4.55 27.49
CA THR A 353 -11.48 5.32 28.62
C THR A 353 -12.33 6.57 28.80
N ASP A 354 -12.95 6.74 29.97
CA ASP A 354 -13.76 7.94 30.27
C ASP A 354 -12.90 9.19 30.43
N ALA A 355 -11.68 9.04 30.97
CA ALA A 355 -10.72 10.11 31.15
C ALA A 355 -9.28 9.57 31.08
N LEU A 356 -8.39 10.33 30.45
CA LEU A 356 -6.96 10.02 30.42
C LEU A 356 -6.31 10.21 31.80
N PRO A 357 -5.20 9.50 32.07
CA PRO A 357 -4.44 8.63 31.16
C PRO A 357 -5.03 7.23 30.94
N ILE A 358 -4.68 6.58 29.82
CA ILE A 358 -4.99 5.17 29.53
C ILE A 358 -4.31 4.29 30.59
N SER A 359 -5.11 3.55 31.35
CA SER A 359 -4.61 2.64 32.36
C SER A 359 -4.11 1.33 31.76
N ARG A 360 -3.21 0.66 32.47
CA ARG A 360 -2.75 -0.70 32.17
C ARG A 360 -3.90 -1.69 32.05
N ASP A 361 -4.92 -1.56 32.89
CA ASP A 361 -6.12 -2.40 32.86
C ASP A 361 -6.96 -2.18 31.59
N CYS A 362 -7.10 -0.92 31.15
CA CYS A 362 -7.78 -0.60 29.90
C CYS A 362 -7.06 -1.24 28.71
N LEU A 363 -5.75 -1.01 28.60
CA LEU A 363 -4.92 -1.60 27.54
C LEU A 363 -4.98 -3.14 27.58
N GLY A 364 -4.84 -3.74 28.77
CA GLY A 364 -4.93 -5.19 28.96
C GLY A 364 -6.27 -5.77 28.50
N SER A 365 -7.38 -5.09 28.80
CA SER A 365 -8.71 -5.47 28.34
C SER A 365 -8.86 -5.42 26.82
N VAL A 366 -8.36 -4.36 26.17
CA VAL A 366 -8.35 -4.23 24.70
C VAL A 366 -7.51 -5.32 24.05
N ILE A 367 -6.30 -5.57 24.56
CA ILE A 367 -5.40 -6.63 24.09
C ILE A 367 -6.10 -7.99 24.18
N LYS A 368 -6.67 -8.32 25.35
CA LYS A 368 -7.34 -9.60 25.57
C LYS A 368 -8.52 -9.80 24.63
N GLN A 369 -9.34 -8.77 24.42
CA GLN A 369 -10.45 -8.85 23.48
C GLN A 369 -9.97 -9.10 22.05
N ARG A 370 -8.94 -8.36 21.59
CA ARG A 370 -8.41 -8.52 20.24
C ARG A 370 -7.74 -9.89 20.04
N CYS A 371 -7.00 -10.38 21.04
CA CYS A 371 -6.46 -11.73 21.06
C CYS A 371 -7.58 -12.77 20.91
N ASN A 372 -8.66 -12.68 21.69
CA ASN A 372 -9.80 -13.60 21.59
C ASN A 372 -10.46 -13.57 20.20
N THR A 373 -10.63 -12.39 19.60
CA THR A 373 -11.19 -12.26 18.26
C THR A 373 -10.32 -12.96 17.21
N LEU A 374 -9.00 -12.73 17.23
CA LEU A 374 -8.09 -13.36 16.27
C LEU A 374 -7.97 -14.87 16.49
N LYS A 375 -7.89 -15.29 17.76
CA LYS A 375 -7.79 -16.71 18.14
C LYS A 375 -8.95 -17.53 17.57
N ASN A 376 -10.17 -17.00 17.62
CA ASN A 376 -11.36 -17.70 17.12
C ASN A 376 -11.40 -17.87 15.60
N THR A 377 -10.51 -17.21 14.85
CA THR A 377 -10.43 -17.33 13.39
C THR A 377 -9.31 -18.26 12.92
N ILE A 378 -8.47 -18.77 13.83
CA ILE A 378 -7.32 -19.62 13.51
C ILE A 378 -7.79 -21.08 13.53
N ALA A 379 -7.56 -21.79 12.42
CA ALA A 379 -7.83 -23.22 12.31
C ALA A 379 -6.77 -24.08 13.03
N ASP A 380 -7.11 -25.34 13.34
CA ASP A 380 -6.22 -26.23 14.10
C ASP A 380 -4.88 -26.48 13.39
N ASP A 381 -4.90 -26.64 12.07
CA ASP A 381 -3.68 -26.80 11.25
C ASP A 381 -2.85 -25.51 11.20
N GLU A 382 -3.48 -24.34 11.24
CA GLU A 382 -2.80 -23.05 11.32
C GLU A 382 -2.08 -22.87 12.66
N TRP A 383 -2.64 -23.36 13.78
CA TRP A 383 -1.95 -23.37 15.08
C TRP A 383 -0.64 -24.15 15.03
N GLU A 384 -0.63 -25.32 14.40
CA GLU A 384 0.60 -26.11 14.23
C GLU A 384 1.66 -25.33 13.43
N LEU A 385 1.25 -24.57 12.42
CA LEU A 385 2.16 -23.72 11.67
C LEU A 385 2.69 -22.55 12.51
N LEU A 386 1.85 -21.93 13.34
CA LEU A 386 2.29 -20.86 14.25
C LEU A 386 3.34 -21.35 15.25
N HIS A 387 3.18 -22.55 15.81
CA HIS A 387 4.22 -23.17 16.65
C HIS A 387 5.54 -23.34 15.91
N GLN A 388 5.50 -23.79 14.65
CA GLN A 388 6.70 -23.92 13.83
C GLN A 388 7.38 -22.56 13.58
N VAL A 389 6.59 -21.51 13.36
CA VAL A 389 7.12 -20.14 13.20
C VAL A 389 7.80 -19.65 14.47
N VAL A 390 7.20 -19.83 15.64
CA VAL A 390 7.81 -19.44 16.93
C VAL A 390 9.17 -20.13 17.13
N GLN A 391 9.25 -21.43 16.84
CA GLN A 391 10.47 -22.22 17.05
C GLN A 391 11.56 -21.93 16.02
N LYS A 392 11.19 -21.78 14.74
CA LYS A 392 12.17 -21.71 13.62
C LYS A 392 12.44 -20.29 13.16
N LYS A 393 11.58 -19.33 13.52
CA LYS A 393 11.57 -17.95 13.00
C LYS A 393 11.56 -17.88 11.48
N SER A 394 10.93 -18.88 10.84
CA SER A 394 10.92 -19.05 9.40
C SER A 394 9.56 -19.54 8.93
N LEU A 395 9.10 -19.00 7.80
CA LEU A 395 7.93 -19.48 7.06
C LEU A 395 8.40 -19.85 5.65
N LYS A 396 7.82 -20.89 5.04
CA LYS A 396 8.16 -21.34 3.68
C LYS A 396 6.92 -21.94 3.01
N GLY A 397 6.78 -21.73 1.70
CA GLY A 397 5.67 -22.27 0.91
C GLY A 397 4.50 -21.29 0.78
N GLU A 398 4.04 -21.10 -0.46
CA GLU A 398 3.05 -20.08 -0.85
C GLU A 398 1.74 -20.18 -0.06
N GLU A 399 1.17 -21.38 0.09
CA GLU A 399 -0.07 -21.59 0.83
C GLU A 399 0.02 -21.11 2.29
N ARG A 400 1.14 -21.40 2.95
CA ARG A 400 1.38 -20.99 4.34
C ARG A 400 1.55 -19.48 4.46
N TYR A 401 2.20 -18.86 3.47
CA TYR A 401 2.28 -17.41 3.39
C TYR A 401 0.89 -16.80 3.18
N GLN A 402 0.11 -17.33 2.25
CA GLN A 402 -1.23 -16.83 1.98
C GLN A 402 -2.16 -16.97 3.19
N SER A 403 -2.11 -18.06 3.95
CA SER A 403 -2.92 -18.22 5.16
C SER A 403 -2.45 -17.31 6.32
N LEU A 404 -1.17 -17.34 6.70
CA LEU A 404 -0.72 -16.72 7.95
C LEU A 404 -0.35 -15.23 7.84
N ILE A 405 0.24 -14.81 6.72
CA ILE A 405 0.63 -13.41 6.50
C ILE A 405 -0.60 -12.56 6.16
N HIS A 406 -1.47 -13.04 5.27
CA HIS A 406 -2.66 -12.29 4.88
C HIS A 406 -3.60 -12.06 6.07
N SER A 407 -3.77 -13.08 6.92
CA SER A 407 -4.59 -13.02 8.13
C SER A 407 -3.92 -12.27 9.29
N MET A 408 -2.70 -11.75 9.09
CA MET A 408 -1.93 -11.00 10.09
C MET A 408 -1.64 -11.81 11.36
N PHE A 409 -1.52 -13.13 11.23
CA PHE A 409 -1.09 -14.02 12.31
C PHE A 409 0.43 -14.09 12.42
N VAL A 410 1.13 -13.86 11.31
CA VAL A 410 2.59 -13.83 11.22
C VAL A 410 3.04 -12.54 10.54
N PHE A 411 4.08 -11.93 11.08
CA PHE A 411 4.76 -10.77 10.52
C PHE A 411 6.13 -11.15 9.97
N GLU A 412 6.55 -10.37 8.98
CA GLU A 412 7.85 -10.47 8.34
C GLU A 412 8.68 -9.26 8.75
N TYR A 413 9.92 -9.52 9.16
CA TYR A 413 10.85 -8.52 9.64
C TYR A 413 12.16 -8.63 8.87
N ARG A 414 12.78 -7.47 8.65
CA ARG A 414 14.12 -7.35 8.07
C ARG A 414 14.94 -6.35 8.85
N TYR A 415 16.14 -6.75 9.25
CA TYR A 415 17.10 -5.87 9.90
C TYR A 415 18.52 -6.35 9.64
N GLN A 416 19.41 -5.45 9.20
CA GLN A 416 20.82 -5.77 8.87
C GLN A 416 20.97 -7.01 7.99
N ASP A 417 20.23 -7.06 6.87
CA ASP A 417 20.20 -8.16 5.90
C ASP A 417 19.68 -9.52 6.43
N GLU A 418 19.25 -9.59 7.69
CA GLU A 418 18.58 -10.77 8.24
C GLU A 418 17.06 -10.67 8.03
N LEU A 419 16.48 -11.73 7.47
CA LEU A 419 15.04 -11.92 7.28
C LEU A 419 14.54 -12.97 8.28
N TRP A 420 13.47 -12.66 9.00
CA TRP A 420 12.78 -13.64 9.83
C TRP A 420 11.27 -13.40 9.90
N PHE A 421 10.57 -14.43 10.37
CA PHE A 421 9.13 -14.39 10.59
C PHE A 421 8.85 -14.61 12.07
N ASP A 422 7.85 -13.91 12.58
CA ASP A 422 7.38 -14.11 13.94
C ASP A 422 5.87 -13.99 14.02
N ILE A 423 5.28 -14.62 15.02
CA ILE A 423 3.86 -14.49 15.25
C ILE A 423 3.50 -13.04 15.61
N ASN A 424 2.26 -12.67 15.32
CA ASN A 424 1.69 -11.43 15.82
C ASN A 424 1.70 -11.49 17.37
N PRO A 425 2.43 -10.60 18.07
CA PRO A 425 2.65 -10.73 19.51
C PRO A 425 1.37 -10.71 20.35
N ILE A 426 0.27 -10.19 19.80
CA ILE A 426 -1.04 -10.25 20.45
C ILE A 426 -1.53 -11.69 20.66
N LEU A 427 -1.11 -12.63 19.81
CA LEU A 427 -1.45 -14.05 19.90
C LEU A 427 -0.58 -14.79 20.93
N ALA A 428 0.55 -14.23 21.37
CA ALA A 428 1.43 -14.88 22.36
C ALA A 428 0.76 -15.11 23.72
N GLN A 429 -0.39 -14.46 23.97
CA GLN A 429 -1.21 -14.66 25.17
C GLN A 429 -2.20 -15.83 25.04
N ALA A 430 -2.36 -16.40 23.84
CA ALA A 430 -3.22 -17.54 23.61
C ALA A 430 -2.64 -18.78 24.30
N LYS A 431 -3.50 -19.54 24.99
CA LYS A 431 -3.11 -20.77 25.70
C LYS A 431 -2.53 -21.83 24.77
N GLU A 432 -2.93 -21.80 23.50
CA GLU A 432 -2.45 -22.70 22.46
C GLU A 432 -0.95 -22.53 22.23
N LEU A 433 -0.39 -21.34 22.45
CA LEU A 433 1.04 -21.04 22.25
C LEU A 433 1.88 -21.07 23.55
N GLN A 434 1.26 -21.39 24.69
CA GLN A 434 1.92 -21.57 25.99
C GLN A 434 2.21 -23.03 26.23
#